data_AF-A0AA49J9M1-F1
#
_entry.id   AF-A0AA49J9M1-F1
#
_cell.length_a   1.000
_cell.length_b   1.000
_cell.length_c   1.000
_cell.angle_alpha   90.00
_cell.angle_beta   90.00
_cell.angle_gamma   90.00
#
_symmetry.space_group_name_H-M   'P 1'
#
loop_
_entity.id
_entity.type
_entity.pdbx_description
1 polymer ?
#
loop_
_entity_poly.entity_id
_entity_poly.type
_entity_poly.pdbx_seq_one_letter_code
_entity_poly.pdbx_strand_id
1 'polypeptide(L)'
;MEAVIVFISLFATIFGISYYFFYTRNKERLALIEAGADASLFQAPKVQRKRHPVYAIALVIGMMAIGIGLGIVFAVILDNALDMKNNNEVLYVSGIFIFGGIGLVSSFLSLRWMDKKDEEK
;
A
#
# COMPACT_ATOMS: atom_id res chain seq x y z
N MET A 1 -34.38 -11.23 11.96
CA MET A 1 -34.27 -9.78 12.25
C MET A 1 -32.83 -9.35 12.52
N GLU A 2 -31.99 -10.20 13.13
CA GLU A 2 -30.59 -9.86 13.45
C GLU A 2 -29.71 -9.57 12.23
N ALA A 3 -29.81 -10.36 11.16
CA ALA A 3 -29.01 -10.15 9.95
C ALA A 3 -29.24 -8.77 9.30
N VAL A 4 -30.48 -8.27 9.33
CA VAL A 4 -30.84 -6.95 8.77
C VAL A 4 -30.15 -5.82 9.54
N ILE A 5 -30.03 -5.95 10.87
CA ILE A 5 -29.35 -4.97 11.72
C ILE A 5 -27.84 -4.93 11.42
N VAL A 6 -27.24 -6.10 11.18
CA VAL A 6 -25.81 -6.21 10.81
C VAL A 6 -25.52 -5.57 9.45
N PHE A 7 -26.40 -5.76 8.46
CA PHE A 7 -26.22 -5.10 7.16
C PHE A 7 -26.40 -3.58 7.26
N ILE A 8 -27.41 -3.09 8.00
CA ILE A 8 -27.64 -1.66 8.17
C ILE A 8 -26.47 -0.98 8.90
N SER A 9 -25.92 -1.61 9.95
CA SER A 9 -24.78 -1.05 10.69
C SER A 9 -23.51 -1.00 9.85
N LEU A 10 -23.28 -1.99 8.98
CA LEU A 10 -22.16 -2.01 8.05
C LEU A 10 -22.26 -0.87 7.03
N PHE A 11 -23.42 -0.71 6.38
CA PHE A 11 -23.62 0.38 5.43
C PHE A 11 -23.57 1.77 6.09
N ALA A 12 -24.12 1.92 7.31
CA ALA A 12 -24.05 3.16 8.07
C ALA A 12 -22.60 3.54 8.42
N THR A 13 -21.76 2.55 8.76
CA THR A 13 -20.34 2.80 9.09
C THR A 13 -19.54 3.24 7.86
N ILE A 14 -19.72 2.55 6.73
CA ILE A 14 -19.08 2.92 5.45
C ILE A 14 -19.52 4.32 5.03
N PHE A 15 -20.81 4.62 5.13
CA PHE A 15 -21.35 5.94 4.81
C PHE A 15 -20.81 7.02 5.76
N GLY A 16 -20.73 6.74 7.06
CA GLY A 16 -20.20 7.68 8.05
C GLY A 16 -18.73 8.04 7.81
N ILE A 17 -17.88 7.05 7.52
CA ILE A 17 -16.47 7.27 7.18
C ILE A 17 -16.34 8.09 5.88
N SER A 18 -17.11 7.72 4.85
CA SER A 18 -17.10 8.42 3.56
C SER A 18 -17.55 9.88 3.71
N TYR A 19 -18.67 10.11 4.41
CA TYR A 19 -19.21 11.43 4.69
C TYR A 19 -18.21 12.31 5.44
N TYR A 20 -17.59 11.77 6.50
CA TYR A 20 -16.59 12.50 7.27
C TYR A 20 -15.37 12.86 6.41
N PHE A 21 -14.88 11.94 5.58
CA PHE A 21 -13.77 12.19 4.66
C PHE A 21 -14.07 13.29 3.62
N PHE A 22 -15.27 13.32 3.06
CA PHE A 22 -15.67 14.40 2.13
C PHE A 22 -15.89 15.73 2.85
N TYR A 23 -16.41 15.68 4.09
CA TYR A 23 -16.67 16.86 4.90
C TYR A 23 -15.38 17.56 5.36
N THR A 24 -14.36 16.81 5.77
CA THR A 24 -13.06 17.38 6.17
C THR A 24 -12.38 18.11 5.01
N ARG A 25 -12.38 17.55 3.80
CA ARG A 25 -11.80 18.20 2.62
C ARG A 25 -12.51 19.47 2.19
N ASN A 26 -13.83 19.56 2.36
CA ASN A 26 -14.55 20.77 1.99
C ASN A 26 -14.20 21.94 2.94
N LYS A 27 -13.95 21.65 4.23
CA LYS A 27 -13.52 22.64 5.22
C LYS A 27 -12.10 23.12 5.01
N GLU A 28 -11.17 22.23 4.65
CA GLU A 28 -9.79 22.62 4.31
C GLU A 28 -9.76 23.61 3.15
N ARG A 29 -10.57 23.38 2.11
CA ARG A 29 -10.64 24.27 0.95
C ARG A 29 -11.32 25.60 1.25
N LEU A 30 -12.32 25.62 2.14
CA LEU A 30 -12.99 26.85 2.55
C LEU A 30 -12.07 27.71 3.43
N ALA A 31 -11.33 27.10 4.36
CA ALA A 31 -10.36 27.78 5.20
C ALA A 31 -9.22 28.42 4.40
N LEU A 32 -8.79 27.78 3.30
CA LEU A 32 -7.80 28.36 2.37
C LEU A 32 -8.34 29.56 1.57
N ILE A 33 -9.66 29.63 1.34
CA ILE A 33 -10.31 30.76 0.66
C ILE A 33 -10.57 31.91 1.65
N GLU A 34 -11.02 31.60 2.86
CA GLU A 34 -11.32 32.56 3.93
C GLU A 34 -10.07 33.16 4.57
N ALA A 35 -8.94 32.45 4.58
CA ALA A 35 -7.70 32.95 5.14
C ALA A 35 -7.11 34.15 4.38
N GLY A 36 -7.54 34.45 3.14
CA GLY A 36 -7.08 35.62 2.36
C GLY A 36 -5.55 35.76 2.23
N ALA A 37 -4.80 34.71 2.58
CA ALA A 37 -3.37 34.71 2.73
C ALA A 37 -2.77 34.36 1.38
N ASP A 38 -2.34 35.41 0.70
CA ASP A 38 -1.37 35.43 -0.38
C ASP A 38 -0.89 34.05 -0.85
N ALA A 39 -1.44 33.60 -1.99
CA ALA A 39 -1.09 32.36 -2.68
C ALA A 39 0.39 32.32 -3.16
N SER A 40 1.19 33.30 -2.76
CA SER A 40 2.65 33.37 -2.96
C SER A 40 3.45 32.69 -1.84
N LEU A 41 2.96 32.62 -0.59
CA LEU A 41 3.70 32.05 0.55
C LEU A 41 3.58 30.51 0.68
N PHE A 42 2.62 29.90 0.00
CA PHE A 42 2.52 28.44 -0.17
C PHE A 42 3.07 27.93 -1.50
N GLN A 43 3.68 28.80 -2.32
CA GLN A 43 4.70 28.35 -3.27
C GLN A 43 6.03 28.17 -2.53
N ALA A 44 6.01 27.33 -1.47
CA ALA A 44 7.20 26.58 -1.13
C ALA A 44 7.72 25.98 -2.45
N PRO A 45 9.03 26.10 -2.73
CA PRO A 45 9.58 25.83 -4.05
C PRO A 45 9.04 24.49 -4.50
N LYS A 46 8.54 24.46 -5.74
CA LYS A 46 8.15 23.26 -6.46
C LYS A 46 9.37 22.34 -6.57
N VAL A 47 9.80 21.74 -5.46
CA VAL A 47 10.70 20.61 -5.43
C VAL A 47 9.84 19.44 -5.88
N GLN A 48 9.64 19.40 -7.19
CA GLN A 48 9.68 18.20 -8.00
C GLN A 48 8.97 16.93 -7.45
N ARG A 49 7.86 17.05 -6.71
CA ARG A 49 6.93 15.94 -6.42
C ARG A 49 6.12 15.56 -7.68
N LYS A 50 6.81 15.40 -8.81
CA LYS A 50 6.25 14.94 -10.07
C LYS A 50 7.04 13.72 -10.56
N ARG A 51 6.98 12.62 -9.81
CA ARG A 51 6.98 11.30 -10.43
C ARG A 51 5.97 10.43 -9.70
N HIS A 52 5.05 9.88 -10.49
CA HIS A 52 3.70 9.58 -10.04
C HIS A 52 3.67 8.57 -8.89
N PRO A 53 2.91 8.85 -7.80
CA PRO A 53 2.74 7.89 -6.70
C PRO A 53 2.21 6.53 -7.19
N VAL A 54 1.53 6.52 -8.34
CA VAL A 54 1.01 5.32 -9.00
C VAL A 54 2.12 4.33 -9.39
N TYR A 55 3.27 4.78 -9.91
CA TYR A 55 4.35 3.87 -10.31
C TYR A 55 5.08 3.27 -9.10
N ALA A 56 5.25 4.06 -8.04
CA ALA A 56 5.80 3.60 -6.78
C ALA A 56 4.92 2.51 -6.14
N ILE A 57 3.61 2.75 -6.10
CA ILE A 57 2.63 1.78 -5.57
C ILE A 57 2.59 0.52 -6.45
N ALA A 58 2.59 0.67 -7.78
CA ALA A 58 2.63 -0.45 -8.71
C ALA A 58 3.88 -1.32 -8.54
N LEU A 59 5.04 -0.71 -8.28
CA LEU A 59 6.29 -1.43 -8.05
C LEU A 59 6.26 -2.21 -6.73
N VAL A 60 5.73 -1.63 -5.66
CA VAL A 60 5.55 -2.31 -4.36
C VAL A 60 4.63 -3.52 -4.48
N ILE A 61 3.46 -3.33 -5.11
CA ILE A 61 2.49 -4.40 -5.32
C ILE A 61 3.07 -5.49 -6.24
N GLY A 62 3.75 -5.09 -7.33
CA GLY A 62 4.37 -6.01 -8.28
C GLY A 62 5.45 -6.87 -7.63
N MET A 63 6.37 -6.26 -6.87
CA MET A 63 7.45 -6.99 -6.21
C MET A 63 6.92 -7.90 -5.09
N MET A 64 5.87 -7.48 -4.38
CA MET A 64 5.18 -8.31 -3.39
C MET A 64 4.53 -9.53 -4.06
N ALA A 65 3.83 -9.34 -5.18
CA ALA A 65 3.21 -10.43 -5.92
C ALA A 65 4.25 -11.44 -6.44
N ILE A 66 5.39 -10.95 -6.95
CA ILE A 66 6.51 -11.81 -7.37
C ILE A 66 7.08 -12.57 -6.18
N GLY A 67 7.29 -11.92 -5.04
CA GLY A 67 7.75 -12.55 -3.81
C GLY A 67 6.82 -13.67 -3.34
N ILE A 68 5.51 -13.44 -3.35
CA ILE A 68 4.51 -14.46 -2.98
C ILE A 68 4.56 -15.63 -3.97
N GLY A 69 4.61 -15.36 -5.27
CA GLY A 69 4.69 -16.41 -6.30
C GLY A 69 5.94 -17.28 -6.16
N LEU A 70 7.10 -16.67 -5.97
CA LEU A 70 8.35 -17.38 -5.71
C LEU A 70 8.31 -18.16 -4.40
N GLY A 71 7.72 -17.61 -3.35
CA GLY A 71 7.56 -18.28 -2.06
C GLY A 71 6.73 -19.56 -2.14
N ILE A 72 5.66 -19.55 -2.94
CA ILE A 72 4.83 -20.75 -3.16
C ILE A 72 5.60 -21.81 -3.93
N VAL A 73 6.26 -21.43 -5.04
CA VAL A 73 7.06 -22.38 -5.83
C VAL A 73 8.18 -22.99 -4.98
N PHE A 74 8.85 -22.17 -4.18
CA PHE A 74 9.90 -22.64 -3.28
C PHE A 74 9.36 -23.58 -2.20
N ALA A 75 8.20 -23.26 -1.62
CA ALA A 75 7.54 -24.13 -0.65
C ALA A 75 7.17 -25.49 -1.26
N VAL A 76 6.63 -25.55 -2.47
CA VAL A 76 6.32 -26.82 -3.16
C VAL A 76 7.59 -27.65 -3.38
N ILE A 77 8.67 -27.04 -3.84
CA ILE A 77 9.93 -27.75 -4.07
C ILE A 77 10.46 -28.35 -2.77
N LEU A 78 10.39 -27.58 -1.69
CA LEU A 78 10.88 -27.97 -0.38
C LEU A 78 10.00 -29.06 0.27
N ASP A 79 8.68 -28.99 0.05
CA ASP A 79 7.70 -30.00 0.49
C ASP A 79 7.98 -31.37 -0.16
N ASN A 80 8.20 -31.38 -1.48
CA ASN A 80 8.54 -32.59 -2.22
C ASN A 80 9.94 -33.14 -1.87
N ALA A 81 10.89 -32.27 -1.51
CA ALA A 81 12.26 -32.69 -1.18
C ALA A 81 12.38 -33.29 0.23
N LEU A 82 11.57 -32.82 1.19
CA LEU A 82 11.64 -33.24 2.58
C LEU A 82 10.60 -34.31 2.95
N ASP A 83 9.74 -34.70 2.00
CA ASP A 83 8.64 -35.67 2.15
C ASP A 83 7.82 -35.41 3.44
N MET A 84 7.66 -34.12 3.76
CA MET A 84 6.96 -33.67 4.96
C MET A 84 5.48 -33.92 4.74
N LYS A 85 4.95 -34.95 5.38
CA LYS A 85 3.54 -35.36 5.24
C LYS A 85 2.58 -34.70 6.24
N ASN A 86 3.12 -34.00 7.25
CA ASN A 86 2.34 -33.48 8.39
C ASN A 86 2.40 -31.95 8.58
N ASN A 87 3.33 -31.23 7.94
CA ASN A 87 3.58 -29.80 8.23
C ASN A 87 3.51 -28.90 6.99
N ASN A 88 2.85 -29.36 5.93
CA ASN A 88 2.86 -28.72 4.61
C ASN A 88 2.28 -27.30 4.71
N GLU A 89 1.23 -27.11 5.49
CA GLU A 89 0.57 -25.81 5.71
C GLU A 89 1.53 -24.75 6.27
N VAL A 90 2.37 -25.14 7.24
CA VAL A 90 3.36 -24.22 7.84
C VAL A 90 4.40 -23.82 6.81
N LEU A 91 4.82 -24.75 5.94
CA LEU A 91 5.80 -24.50 4.90
C LEU A 91 5.29 -23.49 3.85
N TYR A 92 4.04 -23.63 3.42
CA TYR A 92 3.41 -22.70 2.49
C TYR A 92 3.24 -21.31 3.10
N VAL A 93 2.72 -21.21 4.32
CA VAL A 93 2.52 -19.92 5.00
C VAL A 93 3.86 -19.22 5.24
N SER A 94 4.87 -19.98 5.67
CA SER A 94 6.23 -19.47 5.91
C SER A 94 6.89 -19.00 4.61
N GLY A 95 6.80 -19.80 3.54
CA GLY A 95 7.36 -19.45 2.24
C GLY A 95 6.77 -18.15 1.68
N ILE A 96 5.45 -17.99 1.77
CA ILE A 96 4.75 -16.78 1.33
C ILE A 96 5.21 -15.56 2.14
N PHE A 97 5.30 -15.66 3.47
CA PHE A 97 5.67 -14.53 4.32
C PHE A 97 7.15 -14.13 4.15
N ILE A 98 8.05 -15.11 4.04
CA ILE A 98 9.49 -14.85 3.89
C ILE A 98 9.75 -14.21 2.52
N PHE A 99 9.34 -14.85 1.42
CA PHE A 99 9.62 -14.34 0.09
C PHE A 99 8.77 -13.11 -0.27
N GLY A 100 7.53 -13.04 0.19
CA GLY A 100 6.70 -11.83 0.08
C GLY A 100 7.30 -10.64 0.83
N GLY A 101 7.85 -10.87 2.04
CA GLY A 101 8.57 -9.87 2.80
C GLY A 101 9.85 -9.38 2.11
N ILE A 102 10.66 -10.30 1.57
CA ILE A 102 11.87 -9.95 0.79
C ILE A 102 11.50 -9.13 -0.45
N GLY A 103 10.41 -9.48 -1.14
CA GLY A 103 9.90 -8.71 -2.27
C GLY A 103 9.55 -7.27 -1.91
N LEU A 104 8.87 -7.06 -0.78
CA LEU A 104 8.54 -5.72 -0.27
C LEU A 104 9.77 -4.90 0.10
N VAL A 105 10.73 -5.50 0.82
CA VAL A 105 11.98 -4.81 1.20
C VAL A 105 12.78 -4.41 -0.03
N SER A 106 12.88 -5.30 -1.02
CA SER A 106 13.58 -5.05 -2.29
C SER A 106 12.93 -3.92 -3.09
N SER A 107 11.59 -3.87 -3.10
CA SER A 107 10.85 -2.75 -3.69
C SER A 107 11.19 -1.43 -3.01
N PHE A 108 11.22 -1.40 -1.68
CA PHE A 108 11.51 -0.18 -0.92
C PHE A 108 12.93 0.35 -1.20
N LEU A 109 13.91 -0.56 -1.28
CA LEU A 109 15.29 -0.19 -1.64
C LEU A 109 15.39 0.32 -3.08
N SER A 110 14.68 -0.31 -4.01
CA SER A 110 14.63 0.10 -5.42
C SER A 110 14.06 1.51 -5.58
N LEU A 111 12.98 1.83 -4.85
CA LEU A 111 12.40 3.17 -4.82
C LEU A 111 13.40 4.21 -4.29
N ARG A 112 14.12 3.89 -3.21
CA ARG A 112 15.15 4.80 -2.66
C ARG A 112 16.29 5.06 -3.63
N TRP A 113 16.67 4.07 -4.44
CA TRP A 113 17.70 4.26 -5.47
C TRP A 113 17.22 5.10 -6.64
N MET A 114 15.94 4.98 -7.01
CA MET A 114 15.34 5.82 -8.05
C MET A 114 15.25 7.28 -7.61
N ASP A 115 14.90 7.53 -6.34
CA ASP A 115 14.81 8.87 -5.77
C ASP A 115 16.17 9.59 -5.78
N LYS A 116 17.25 8.91 -5.36
CA LYS A 116 18.61 9.46 -5.43
C LYS A 116 19.07 9.85 -6.84
N LYS A 117 18.69 9.08 -7.86
CA LYS A 117 19.06 9.37 -9.26
C LYS A 117 18.32 10.58 -9.83
N ASP A 118 17.15 10.90 -9.28
CA ASP A 118 16.37 12.05 -9.68
C ASP A 118 16.84 13.32 -8.94
N GLU A 119 17.54 13.22 -7.80
CA GLU A 119 18.20 14.34 -7.10
C GLU A 119 19.54 14.79 -7.72
N GLU A 120 20.26 13.89 -8.40
CA GLU A 120 21.53 14.20 -9.07
C GLU A 120 21.37 14.84 -10.47
N LYS A 121 20.13 15.06 -10.95
CA LYS A 121 19.82 15.68 -12.25
C LYS A 121 19.29 17.11 -12.10
#